data_AF-A0AAV5WW93-F1
#
_entry.id   AF-A0AAV5WW93-F1
#
_cell.length_a   1.000
_cell.length_b   1.000
_cell.length_c   1.000
_cell.angle_alpha   90.00
_cell.angle_beta   90.00
_cell.angle_gamma   90.00
#
_symmetry.space_group_name_H-M   'P 1'
#
loop_
_entity.id
_entity.type
_entity.pdbx_description
1 polymer ?
#
loop_
_entity_poly.entity_id
_entity_poly.type
_entity_poly.pdbx_seq_one_letter_code
_entity_poly.pdbx_strand_id
1 'polypeptide(L)'
;IPLLLSFLPIFSADILKDHLTKNVDLSVSPCDDFFRHTCSQAVNWTEFPTSKIINFYTNISERFKEISESINNPIMNDIFILSKALNKSNKQFDRTQFINLIRMKCTSNAKCYNEEFAYYFQFYNWIIEKKSERLVHFASSNMTMDISMVVKVLPAMVEATFNYTMSDTTDEREILFYKSIVNRLFVMDQLKKDGVFDQVVQFQHDLQDFKQIILERFRNTSWLSEKDEFGLSLLSRFEDTIKNIVVTYDLGESDSDLKLLRSYNSGFNKYYYNARQRSTGNEALDIALSLNFAFNKIFNEMVTSGQTTLFYRVEWHLMYNAFYIPGDNEVGILAPFLFPALTDNSTLNKPYSLFSIIGHELFHSVVSKEWANKTSFKNEMECMHNHYNKTCNVFGEGVCNSGNLTFEEDGPDLEGFRTTYQLLMRNYETEALKEIVFNLSNFTVNREQSMFYLYGMSYCSEIIASEEHTDVHSHGHIRVNGVLSQMPEFSKAFSCKSGQKMYAEKGDICDLFGGDSK
;
A
#
# COMPACT_ATOMS: atom_id res chain seq x y z
N ILE A 1 -9.44 -2.04 -32.26
CA ILE A 1 -8.11 -2.09 -31.62
C ILE A 1 -7.79 -3.56 -31.33
N PRO A 2 -7.23 -4.32 -32.28
CA PRO A 2 -6.72 -5.67 -32.01
C PRO A 2 -5.19 -5.64 -32.11
N LEU A 3 -4.51 -5.28 -31.02
CA LEU A 3 -3.04 -5.34 -30.88
C LEU A 3 -2.65 -5.12 -29.39
N LEU A 4 -3.32 -5.85 -28.49
CA LEU A 4 -2.93 -5.94 -27.07
C LEU A 4 -2.23 -7.28 -26.75
N LEU A 5 -2.41 -8.30 -27.59
CA LEU A 5 -1.76 -9.61 -27.45
C LEU A 5 -0.26 -9.63 -27.79
N SER A 6 0.28 -8.57 -28.41
CA SER A 6 1.70 -8.53 -28.82
C SER A 6 2.65 -7.98 -27.75
N PHE A 7 2.13 -7.58 -26.57
CA PHE A 7 2.91 -6.99 -25.49
C PHE A 7 2.69 -7.66 -24.12
N LEU A 8 2.48 -8.97 -24.12
CA LEU A 8 3.04 -9.80 -23.04
C LEU A 8 4.46 -10.21 -23.45
N PRO A 9 5.48 -9.31 -23.55
CA PRO A 9 6.83 -9.82 -23.64
C PRO A 9 7.15 -10.41 -22.27
N ILE A 10 7.09 -11.74 -22.18
CA ILE A 10 8.04 -12.49 -21.37
C ILE A 10 8.03 -12.07 -19.88
N PHE A 11 6.88 -12.12 -19.21
CA PHE A 11 6.98 -12.82 -17.92
C PHE A 11 7.17 -14.27 -18.32
N SER A 12 8.39 -14.77 -18.16
CA SER A 12 8.63 -16.22 -18.16
C SER A 12 7.48 -16.86 -17.39
N ALA A 13 6.89 -17.94 -17.91
CA ALA A 13 5.92 -18.74 -17.16
C ALA A 13 6.48 -19.23 -15.80
N ASP A 14 7.78 -19.01 -15.56
CA ASP A 14 8.51 -19.26 -14.34
C ASP A 14 9.50 -18.11 -14.06
N ILE A 15 9.06 -17.09 -13.32
CA ILE A 15 9.87 -15.90 -12.96
C ILE A 15 11.09 -16.30 -12.14
N LEU A 16 10.94 -17.28 -11.25
CA LEU A 16 12.04 -17.80 -10.43
C LEU A 16 13.10 -18.44 -11.31
N LYS A 17 12.73 -19.32 -12.24
CA LYS A 17 13.70 -19.95 -13.16
C LYS A 17 14.45 -18.93 -14.02
N ASP A 18 13.77 -17.89 -14.50
CA ASP A 18 14.42 -16.80 -15.25
C ASP A 18 15.46 -16.08 -14.39
N HIS A 19 15.09 -15.76 -13.15
CA HIS A 19 15.97 -15.12 -12.17
C HIS A 19 17.18 -15.99 -11.83
N LEU A 20 16.97 -17.27 -11.48
CA LEU A 20 18.04 -18.22 -11.17
C LEU A 20 19.01 -18.43 -12.35
N THR A 21 18.55 -18.23 -13.58
CA THR A 21 19.39 -18.38 -14.79
C THR A 21 20.28 -17.16 -15.03
N LYS A 22 19.78 -15.94 -14.74
CA LYS A 22 20.37 -14.69 -15.24
C LYS A 22 20.91 -13.77 -14.15
N ASN A 23 20.38 -13.85 -12.94
CA ASN A 23 20.49 -12.78 -11.95
C ASN A 23 21.22 -13.18 -10.67
N VAL A 24 21.49 -14.47 -10.48
CA VAL A 24 22.24 -15.00 -9.32
C VAL A 24 23.75 -14.84 -9.56
N ASP A 25 24.48 -14.42 -8.52
CA ASP A 25 25.93 -14.36 -8.51
C ASP A 25 26.53 -15.60 -7.81
N LEU A 26 26.98 -16.56 -8.62
CA LEU A 26 27.60 -17.79 -8.12
C LEU A 26 29.01 -17.58 -7.56
N SER A 27 29.59 -16.38 -7.67
CA SER A 27 30.87 -16.06 -7.03
C SER A 27 30.71 -15.69 -5.55
N VAL A 28 29.49 -15.35 -5.13
CA VAL A 28 29.14 -15.07 -3.73
C VAL A 28 28.49 -16.31 -3.13
N SER A 29 29.02 -16.78 -1.99
CA SER A 29 28.40 -17.87 -1.25
C SER A 29 27.07 -17.39 -0.62
N PRO A 30 25.97 -18.17 -0.71
CA PRO A 30 24.72 -17.84 -0.03
C PRO A 30 24.86 -17.77 1.50
N CYS A 31 25.92 -18.38 2.06
CA CYS A 31 26.20 -18.34 3.49
C CYS A 31 27.04 -17.11 3.90
N ASP A 32 27.62 -16.39 2.95
CA ASP A 32 28.43 -15.19 3.21
C ASP A 32 27.61 -13.91 3.01
N ASP A 33 26.75 -13.86 1.98
CA ASP A 33 25.79 -12.78 1.74
C ASP A 33 24.69 -13.26 0.78
N PHE A 34 23.51 -13.59 1.31
CA PHE A 34 22.44 -14.18 0.49
C PHE A 34 21.81 -13.17 -0.47
N PHE A 35 21.66 -11.91 -0.05
CA PHE A 35 21.18 -10.86 -0.94
C PHE A 35 22.12 -10.68 -2.13
N ARG A 36 23.43 -10.58 -1.91
CA ARG A 36 24.40 -10.43 -3.02
C ARG A 36 24.49 -11.68 -3.89
N HIS A 37 24.31 -12.86 -3.31
CA HIS A 37 24.16 -14.09 -4.07
C HIS A 37 22.92 -14.06 -4.97
N THR A 38 21.78 -13.61 -4.47
CA THR A 38 20.50 -13.61 -5.21
C THR A 38 20.38 -12.43 -6.19
N CYS A 39 20.92 -11.27 -5.83
CA CYS A 39 20.81 -10.00 -6.56
C CYS A 39 22.17 -9.56 -7.11
N SER A 40 22.65 -10.22 -8.18
CA SER A 40 23.97 -9.94 -8.77
C SER A 40 24.14 -8.47 -9.14
N GLN A 41 25.27 -7.89 -8.75
CA GLN A 41 25.64 -6.52 -9.09
C GLN A 41 26.10 -6.35 -10.54
N ALA A 42 26.37 -7.44 -11.24
CA ALA A 42 26.66 -7.41 -12.67
C ALA A 42 25.40 -7.25 -13.53
N VAL A 43 24.21 -7.39 -12.93
CA VAL A 43 22.93 -7.29 -13.61
C VAL A 43 22.31 -5.92 -13.39
N ASN A 44 21.81 -5.31 -14.47
CA ASN A 44 21.10 -4.04 -14.38
C ASN A 44 19.83 -4.22 -13.54
N TRP A 45 19.58 -3.30 -12.61
CA TRP A 45 18.43 -3.35 -11.72
C TRP A 45 17.09 -3.48 -12.45
N THR A 46 16.97 -2.94 -13.67
CA THR A 46 15.75 -3.07 -14.49
C THR A 46 15.44 -4.50 -14.93
N GLU A 47 16.40 -5.42 -14.83
CA GLU A 47 16.23 -6.83 -15.18
C GLU A 47 15.67 -7.69 -14.05
N PHE A 48 15.60 -7.17 -12.81
CA PHE A 48 14.99 -7.91 -11.71
C PHE A 48 13.46 -7.92 -11.82
N PRO A 49 12.81 -8.98 -11.32
CA PRO A 49 11.37 -9.14 -11.41
C PRO A 49 10.60 -7.95 -10.85
N THR A 50 10.91 -7.48 -9.65
CA THR A 50 10.21 -6.32 -9.03
C THR A 50 10.24 -5.08 -9.93
N SER A 51 11.39 -4.76 -10.54
CA SER A 51 11.49 -3.64 -11.49
C SER A 51 10.71 -3.89 -12.79
N LYS A 52 10.70 -5.12 -13.31
CA LYS A 52 9.88 -5.50 -14.48
C LYS A 52 8.39 -5.33 -14.19
N ILE A 53 7.93 -5.69 -12.99
CA ILE A 53 6.54 -5.53 -12.53
C ILE A 53 6.18 -4.04 -12.47
N ILE A 54 6.98 -3.26 -11.76
CA ILE A 54 6.77 -1.81 -11.62
C ILE A 54 6.69 -1.16 -13.01
N ASN A 55 7.64 -1.48 -13.90
CA ASN A 55 7.66 -0.95 -15.26
C ASN A 55 6.43 -1.38 -16.07
N PHE A 56 5.94 -2.61 -15.92
CA PHE A 56 4.72 -3.06 -16.58
C PHE A 56 3.51 -2.23 -16.15
N TYR A 57 3.31 -2.02 -14.84
CA TYR A 57 2.19 -1.22 -14.33
C TYR A 57 2.31 0.26 -14.66
N THR A 58 3.51 0.83 -14.61
CA THR A 58 3.76 2.19 -15.07
C THR A 58 3.40 2.34 -16.55
N ASN A 59 3.89 1.45 -17.41
CA ASN A 59 3.66 1.52 -18.85
C ASN A 59 2.17 1.34 -19.22
N ILE A 60 1.47 0.40 -18.59
CA ILE A 60 0.04 0.20 -18.87
C ILE A 60 -0.79 1.37 -18.35
N SER A 61 -0.47 1.91 -17.17
CA SER A 61 -1.12 3.13 -16.65
C SER A 61 -0.90 4.33 -17.56
N GLU A 62 0.33 4.54 -18.04
CA GLU A 62 0.67 5.61 -18.99
C GLU A 62 -0.06 5.45 -20.33
N ARG A 63 -0.14 4.23 -20.86
CA ARG A 63 -0.89 3.96 -22.09
C ARG A 63 -2.37 4.28 -21.96
N PHE A 64 -2.97 3.91 -20.83
CA PHE A 64 -4.37 4.24 -20.57
C PHE A 64 -4.57 5.69 -20.15
N LYS A 65 -3.50 6.43 -19.81
CA LYS A 65 -3.57 7.85 -19.47
C LYS A 65 -4.17 8.68 -20.60
N GLU A 66 -3.83 8.41 -21.86
CA GLU A 66 -4.41 9.12 -23.01
C GLU A 66 -5.93 8.94 -23.12
N ILE A 67 -6.44 7.79 -22.65
CA ILE A 67 -7.87 7.47 -22.65
C ILE A 67 -8.54 8.01 -21.39
N SER A 68 -7.97 7.75 -20.21
CA SER A 68 -8.52 8.14 -18.91
C SER A 68 -8.46 9.65 -18.69
N GLU A 69 -7.46 10.31 -19.24
CA GLU A 69 -7.27 11.78 -19.17
C GLU A 69 -7.67 12.49 -20.47
N SER A 70 -8.40 11.81 -21.35
CA SER A 70 -8.88 12.41 -22.60
C SER A 70 -9.75 13.64 -22.33
N ILE A 71 -9.58 14.70 -23.10
CA ILE A 71 -10.44 15.90 -23.06
C ILE A 71 -11.91 15.61 -23.39
N ASN A 72 -12.19 14.44 -23.97
CA ASN A 72 -13.57 13.99 -24.22
C ASN A 72 -14.29 13.59 -22.93
N ASN A 73 -13.57 13.38 -21.83
CA ASN A 73 -14.15 13.33 -20.50
C ASN A 73 -14.37 14.77 -20.00
N PRO A 74 -15.62 15.21 -19.76
CA PRO A 74 -15.88 16.63 -19.45
C PRO A 74 -15.23 17.10 -18.14
N ILE A 75 -15.08 16.22 -17.13
CA ILE A 75 -14.35 16.58 -15.90
C ILE A 75 -12.86 16.77 -16.19
N MET A 76 -12.27 15.95 -17.08
CA MET A 76 -10.88 16.12 -17.50
C MET A 76 -10.66 17.40 -18.30
N ASN A 77 -11.61 17.77 -19.15
CA ASN A 77 -11.59 19.07 -19.83
C ASN A 77 -11.62 20.23 -18.83
N ASP A 78 -12.47 20.15 -17.80
CA ASP A 78 -12.51 21.14 -16.72
C ASP A 78 -11.19 21.18 -15.93
N ILE A 79 -10.59 20.03 -15.60
CA ILE A 79 -9.27 19.94 -14.98
C ILE A 79 -8.22 20.67 -15.85
N PHE A 80 -8.25 20.48 -17.17
CA PHE A 80 -7.33 21.19 -18.08
C PHE A 80 -7.55 22.72 -18.07
N ILE A 81 -8.81 23.17 -18.03
CA ILE A 81 -9.15 24.60 -17.88
C ILE A 81 -8.58 25.15 -16.57
N LEU A 82 -8.76 24.43 -15.46
CA LEU A 82 -8.23 24.79 -14.15
C LEU A 82 -6.69 24.90 -14.20
N SER A 83 -5.98 23.88 -14.67
CA SER A 83 -4.51 23.91 -14.78
C SER A 83 -4.02 25.10 -15.61
N LYS A 84 -4.70 25.45 -16.71
CA LYS A 84 -4.36 26.62 -17.53
C LYS A 84 -4.59 27.94 -16.80
N ALA A 85 -5.64 28.03 -15.96
CA ALA A 85 -5.93 29.22 -15.17
C ALA A 85 -4.90 29.44 -14.06
N LEU A 86 -4.40 28.36 -13.44
CA LEU A 86 -3.38 28.43 -12.40
C LEU A 86 -2.04 29.00 -12.90
N ASN A 87 -1.73 28.85 -14.18
CA ASN A 87 -0.49 29.34 -14.79
C ASN A 87 -0.52 30.84 -15.21
N LYS A 88 -1.62 31.57 -15.00
CA LYS A 88 -1.73 32.99 -15.36
C LYS A 88 -1.34 33.92 -14.21
N SER A 89 -0.66 35.03 -14.52
CA SER A 89 -0.15 35.99 -13.51
C SER A 89 -1.18 37.01 -13.01
N ASN A 90 -2.29 37.23 -13.73
CA ASN A 90 -3.32 38.20 -13.34
C ASN A 90 -4.60 37.47 -12.90
N LYS A 91 -4.71 37.18 -11.60
CA LYS A 91 -5.84 36.46 -10.99
C LYS A 91 -6.61 37.44 -10.10
N GLN A 92 -7.85 37.74 -10.46
CA GLN A 92 -8.73 38.61 -9.69
C GLN A 92 -10.11 37.98 -9.53
N PHE A 93 -10.70 38.13 -8.34
CA PHE A 93 -12.07 37.73 -8.03
C PHE A 93 -13.00 38.94 -8.06
N ASP A 94 -14.10 38.84 -8.81
CA ASP A 94 -15.11 39.90 -8.86
C ASP A 94 -16.19 39.66 -7.79
N ARG A 95 -16.00 40.30 -6.63
CA ARG A 95 -16.94 40.25 -5.50
C ARG A 95 -18.35 40.72 -5.90
N THR A 96 -18.44 41.75 -6.76
CA THR A 96 -19.74 42.34 -7.16
C THR A 96 -20.51 41.37 -8.03
N GLN A 97 -19.83 40.75 -9.00
CA GLN A 97 -20.39 39.70 -9.83
C GLN A 97 -20.89 38.53 -8.98
N PHE A 98 -20.08 38.04 -8.04
CA PHE A 98 -20.47 36.95 -7.16
C PHE A 98 -21.72 37.27 -6.31
N ILE A 99 -21.78 38.47 -5.71
CA ILE A 99 -22.95 38.92 -4.95
C ILE A 99 -24.20 38.91 -5.83
N ASN A 100 -24.10 39.38 -7.07
CA ASN A 100 -25.22 39.39 -8.01
C ASN A 100 -25.68 37.97 -8.37
N LEU A 101 -24.75 37.05 -8.61
CA LEU A 101 -25.06 35.64 -8.89
C LEU A 101 -25.81 34.98 -7.72
N ILE A 102 -25.34 35.18 -6.48
CA ILE A 102 -26.00 34.65 -5.29
C ILE A 102 -27.39 35.26 -5.11
N ARG A 103 -27.54 36.58 -5.30
CA ARG A 103 -28.84 37.24 -5.22
C ARG A 103 -29.82 36.75 -6.28
N MET A 104 -29.36 36.51 -7.50
CA MET A 104 -30.18 35.94 -8.56
C MET A 104 -30.61 34.51 -8.25
N LYS A 105 -29.69 33.69 -7.74
CA LYS A 105 -29.96 32.29 -7.38
C LYS A 105 -30.94 32.18 -6.21
N CYS A 106 -30.67 32.91 -5.13
CA CYS A 106 -31.41 32.76 -3.88
C CYS A 106 -32.59 33.73 -3.73
N THR A 107 -32.65 34.81 -4.50
CA THR A 107 -33.67 35.86 -4.40
C THR A 107 -33.84 36.34 -2.95
N SER A 108 -34.99 36.06 -2.32
CA SER A 108 -35.30 36.34 -0.90
C SER A 108 -35.41 35.07 -0.05
N ASN A 109 -34.98 33.91 -0.56
CA ASN A 109 -35.08 32.64 0.14
C ASN A 109 -33.91 32.45 1.13
N ALA A 110 -34.18 32.69 2.42
CA ALA A 110 -33.18 32.55 3.49
C ALA A 110 -32.58 31.14 3.57
N LYS A 111 -33.33 30.09 3.25
CA LYS A 111 -32.82 28.72 3.24
C LYS A 111 -31.74 28.55 2.16
N CYS A 112 -31.97 29.08 0.96
CA CYS A 112 -30.98 29.06 -0.12
C CYS A 112 -29.68 29.78 0.28
N TYR A 113 -29.78 30.96 0.92
CA TYR A 113 -28.58 31.67 1.39
C TYR A 113 -27.79 30.87 2.41
N ASN A 114 -28.47 30.20 3.35
CA ASN A 114 -27.82 29.34 4.33
C ASN A 114 -27.20 28.08 3.67
N GLU A 115 -27.85 27.50 2.66
CA GLU A 115 -27.31 26.37 1.90
C GLU A 115 -26.05 26.76 1.10
N GLU A 116 -26.05 27.93 0.45
CA GLU A 116 -24.85 28.46 -0.23
C GLU A 116 -23.75 28.78 0.77
N PHE A 117 -24.08 29.43 1.89
CA PHE A 117 -23.11 29.69 2.93
C PHE A 117 -22.46 28.40 3.43
N ALA A 118 -23.26 27.38 3.77
CA ALA A 118 -22.75 26.09 4.23
C ALA A 118 -21.81 25.43 3.21
N TYR A 119 -22.16 25.47 1.92
CA TYR A 119 -21.32 24.94 0.85
C TYR A 119 -19.94 25.60 0.79
N TYR A 120 -19.88 26.93 0.71
CA TYR A 120 -18.59 27.64 0.62
C TYR A 120 -17.83 27.65 1.96
N PHE A 121 -18.55 27.56 3.08
CA PHE A 121 -17.94 27.50 4.40
C PHE A 121 -17.16 26.20 4.60
N GLN A 122 -17.63 25.06 4.08
CA GLN A 122 -16.89 23.79 4.18
C GLN A 122 -15.45 23.94 3.64
N PHE A 123 -15.30 24.57 2.48
CA PHE A 123 -13.98 24.80 1.88
C PHE A 123 -13.16 25.84 2.65
N TYR A 124 -13.79 26.93 3.08
CA TYR A 124 -13.11 27.97 3.86
C TYR A 124 -12.62 27.45 5.22
N ASN A 125 -13.42 26.61 5.89
CA ASN A 125 -13.05 25.98 7.14
C ASN A 125 -11.85 25.06 6.96
N TRP A 126 -11.81 24.27 5.89
CA TRP A 126 -10.63 23.46 5.55
C TRP A 126 -9.35 24.30 5.37
N ILE A 127 -9.44 25.48 4.73
CA ILE A 127 -8.30 26.42 4.61
C ILE A 127 -7.85 26.95 5.99
N ILE A 128 -8.77 27.11 6.94
CA ILE A 128 -8.52 27.77 8.24
C ILE A 128 -8.27 26.79 9.39
N GLU A 129 -8.67 25.53 9.28
CA GLU A 129 -8.30 24.48 10.23
C GLU A 129 -6.78 24.29 10.27
N LYS A 130 -6.06 24.65 9.21
CA LYS A 130 -4.58 24.82 9.23
C LYS A 130 -4.10 26.02 10.10
N LYS A 131 -5.00 26.80 10.72
CA LYS A 131 -4.70 28.03 11.49
C LYS A 131 -5.45 28.20 12.82
N SER A 132 -6.62 27.59 13.09
CA SER A 132 -7.30 27.67 14.41
C SER A 132 -8.54 26.76 14.58
N GLU A 133 -8.62 26.01 15.71
CA GLU A 133 -9.76 25.16 16.11
C GLU A 133 -11.06 25.91 16.48
N ARG A 134 -11.02 27.23 16.73
CA ARG A 134 -12.18 27.98 17.29
C ARG A 134 -13.35 28.20 16.32
N LEU A 135 -13.15 28.08 15.01
CA LEU A 135 -14.16 28.38 14.00
C LEU A 135 -15.03 27.16 13.62
N VAL A 136 -14.54 25.95 13.89
CA VAL A 136 -15.24 24.67 13.67
C VAL A 136 -16.57 24.61 14.45
N HIS A 137 -16.59 25.22 15.64
CA HIS A 137 -17.77 25.27 16.50
C HIS A 137 -18.88 26.20 15.98
N PHE A 138 -18.56 27.11 15.05
CA PHE A 138 -19.51 28.07 14.50
C PHE A 138 -20.45 27.44 13.46
N ALA A 139 -19.95 26.46 12.67
CA ALA A 139 -20.72 25.81 11.60
C ALA A 139 -21.48 24.55 12.01
N SER A 140 -21.11 23.91 13.12
CA SER A 140 -21.86 22.78 13.69
C SER A 140 -23.13 23.23 14.45
N SER A 141 -23.26 24.53 14.73
CA SER A 141 -24.47 25.10 15.31
C SER A 141 -25.51 25.41 14.23
N ASN A 142 -26.76 24.97 14.42
CA ASN A 142 -27.95 25.29 13.63
C ASN A 142 -28.29 26.80 13.69
N MET A 143 -27.33 27.68 13.39
CA MET A 143 -27.53 29.12 13.42
C MET A 143 -28.08 29.54 12.06
N THR A 144 -29.40 29.76 12.00
CA THR A 144 -30.03 30.40 10.84
C THR A 144 -29.50 31.83 10.75
N MET A 145 -28.60 32.10 9.82
CA MET A 145 -28.12 33.45 9.58
C MET A 145 -29.15 34.25 8.79
N ASP A 146 -29.26 35.52 9.15
CA ASP A 146 -30.02 36.49 8.36
C ASP A 146 -29.34 36.72 7.00
N ILE A 147 -30.15 36.97 5.97
CA ILE A 147 -29.71 37.18 4.59
C ILE A 147 -28.69 38.32 4.53
N SER A 148 -28.88 39.39 5.32
CA SER A 148 -27.96 40.54 5.35
C SER A 148 -26.55 40.15 5.81
N MET A 149 -26.46 39.21 6.75
CA MET A 149 -25.20 38.70 7.28
C MET A 149 -24.52 37.78 6.27
N VAL A 150 -25.27 36.87 5.63
CA VAL A 150 -24.74 35.99 4.59
C VAL A 150 -24.16 36.80 3.42
N VAL A 151 -24.91 37.78 2.91
CA VAL A 151 -24.48 38.64 1.78
C VAL A 151 -23.23 39.46 2.14
N LYS A 152 -23.01 39.77 3.42
CA LYS A 152 -21.82 40.50 3.88
C LYS A 152 -20.59 39.61 4.01
N VAL A 153 -20.74 38.40 4.53
CA VAL A 153 -19.62 37.51 4.89
C VAL A 153 -19.21 36.62 3.73
N LEU A 154 -20.19 36.07 3.00
CA LEU A 154 -19.98 35.08 1.95
C LEU A 154 -18.99 35.55 0.85
N PRO A 155 -19.04 36.79 0.34
CA PRO A 155 -18.09 37.24 -0.70
C PRO A 155 -16.64 37.31 -0.21
N ALA A 156 -16.43 37.71 1.04
CA ALA A 156 -15.09 37.76 1.63
C ALA A 156 -14.54 36.34 1.83
N MET A 157 -15.41 35.41 2.24
CA MET A 157 -15.08 34.00 2.38
C MET A 157 -14.67 33.37 1.05
N VAL A 158 -15.47 33.57 0.00
CA VAL A 158 -15.19 33.04 -1.34
C VAL A 158 -13.94 33.68 -1.95
N GLU A 159 -13.68 34.96 -1.70
CA GLU A 159 -12.44 35.58 -2.15
C GLU A 159 -11.20 35.03 -1.41
N ALA A 160 -11.28 34.77 -0.11
CA ALA A 160 -10.19 34.14 0.62
C ALA A 160 -9.89 32.74 0.06
N THR A 161 -10.95 31.98 -0.20
CA THR A 161 -10.91 30.70 -0.90
C THR A 161 -10.27 30.82 -2.28
N PHE A 162 -10.69 31.78 -3.10
CA PHE A 162 -10.07 32.08 -4.40
C PHE A 162 -8.57 32.30 -4.27
N ASN A 163 -8.16 33.21 -3.38
CA ASN A 163 -6.75 33.54 -3.19
C ASN A 163 -5.93 32.31 -2.78
N TYR A 164 -6.46 31.44 -1.92
CA TYR A 164 -5.82 30.18 -1.56
C TYR A 164 -5.68 29.27 -2.78
N THR A 165 -6.79 28.92 -3.45
CA THR A 165 -6.82 28.05 -4.63
C THR A 165 -5.93 28.56 -5.77
N MET A 166 -5.73 29.87 -5.87
CA MET A 166 -4.96 30.51 -6.92
C MET A 166 -3.49 30.77 -6.54
N SER A 167 -3.11 30.72 -5.27
CA SER A 167 -1.72 30.92 -4.82
C SER A 167 -1.02 29.60 -4.51
N ASP A 168 -1.78 28.61 -4.07
CA ASP A 168 -1.34 27.23 -3.95
C ASP A 168 -1.48 26.54 -5.31
N THR A 169 -0.60 25.60 -5.64
CA THR A 169 -0.97 24.59 -6.62
C THR A 169 -2.16 23.86 -6.00
N THR A 170 -3.36 24.00 -6.57
CA THR A 170 -4.56 23.28 -6.12
C THR A 170 -4.17 21.90 -5.63
N ASP A 171 -4.60 21.56 -4.41
CA ASP A 171 -4.25 20.30 -3.76
C ASP A 171 -4.38 19.18 -4.80
N GLU A 172 -3.24 18.61 -5.21
CA GLU A 172 -3.24 17.69 -6.35
C GLU A 172 -4.11 16.47 -6.03
N ARG A 173 -4.40 16.25 -4.75
CA ARG A 173 -5.13 15.11 -4.21
C ARG A 173 -6.49 14.86 -4.87
N GLU A 174 -7.39 15.82 -5.01
CA GLU A 174 -8.72 15.53 -5.56
C GLU A 174 -8.68 15.24 -7.06
N ILE A 175 -7.78 15.93 -7.76
CA ILE A 175 -7.50 15.69 -9.18
C ILE A 175 -6.87 14.30 -9.36
N LEU A 176 -5.85 13.98 -8.56
CA LEU A 176 -5.15 12.69 -8.56
C LEU A 176 -6.10 11.55 -8.22
N PHE A 177 -6.96 11.72 -7.21
CA PHE A 177 -7.97 10.73 -6.84
C PHE A 177 -8.92 10.44 -8.00
N TYR A 178 -9.49 11.47 -8.63
CA TYR A 178 -10.37 11.28 -9.78
C TYR A 178 -9.64 10.59 -10.95
N LYS A 179 -8.44 11.07 -11.31
CA LYS A 179 -7.60 10.46 -12.33
C LYS A 179 -7.31 8.99 -12.02
N SER A 180 -7.01 8.68 -10.76
CA SER A 180 -6.70 7.33 -10.29
C SER A 180 -7.91 6.40 -10.39
N ILE A 181 -9.10 6.84 -9.98
CA ILE A 181 -10.34 6.06 -10.16
C ILE A 181 -10.51 5.70 -11.64
N VAL A 182 -10.45 6.70 -12.53
CA VAL A 182 -10.69 6.49 -13.95
C VAL A 182 -9.61 5.59 -14.56
N ASN A 183 -8.33 5.87 -14.31
CA ASN A 183 -7.21 5.08 -14.83
C ASN A 183 -7.29 3.63 -14.35
N ARG A 184 -7.51 3.41 -13.05
CA ARG A 184 -7.68 2.09 -12.46
C ARG A 184 -8.83 1.32 -13.10
N LEU A 185 -9.98 1.96 -13.34
CA LEU A 185 -11.09 1.33 -14.05
C LEU A 185 -10.69 0.82 -15.44
N PHE A 186 -9.93 1.61 -16.21
CA PHE A 186 -9.47 1.18 -17.54
C PHE A 186 -8.44 0.05 -17.47
N VAL A 187 -7.43 0.19 -16.61
CA VAL A 187 -6.35 -0.81 -16.48
C VAL A 187 -6.94 -2.13 -15.98
N MET A 188 -7.70 -2.11 -14.89
CA MET A 188 -8.24 -3.33 -14.29
C MET A 188 -9.28 -4.01 -15.18
N ASP A 189 -10.11 -3.26 -15.91
CA ASP A 189 -11.05 -3.82 -16.89
C ASP A 189 -10.32 -4.48 -18.07
N GLN A 190 -9.20 -3.90 -18.52
CA GLN A 190 -8.36 -4.50 -19.56
C GLN A 190 -7.69 -5.78 -19.06
N LEU A 191 -7.02 -5.74 -17.91
CA LEU A 191 -6.36 -6.91 -17.34
C LEU A 191 -7.36 -8.05 -17.09
N LYS A 192 -8.57 -7.73 -16.60
CA LYS A 192 -9.65 -8.72 -16.47
C LYS A 192 -10.02 -9.36 -17.80
N LYS A 193 -10.20 -8.58 -18.87
CA LYS A 193 -10.52 -9.09 -20.22
C LYS A 193 -9.43 -10.00 -20.77
N ASP A 194 -8.18 -9.75 -20.39
CA ASP A 194 -7.02 -10.54 -20.80
C ASP A 194 -6.84 -11.82 -19.96
N GLY A 195 -7.75 -12.11 -19.01
CA GLY A 195 -7.72 -13.33 -18.17
C GLY A 195 -6.62 -13.31 -17.09
N VAL A 196 -6.06 -12.14 -16.81
CA VAL A 196 -4.89 -11.95 -15.94
C VAL A 196 -5.13 -12.43 -14.50
N PHE A 197 -6.36 -12.26 -14.00
CA PHE A 197 -6.72 -12.54 -12.62
C PHE A 197 -7.40 -13.89 -12.41
N ASP A 198 -7.55 -14.72 -13.46
CA ASP A 198 -8.28 -16.00 -13.39
C ASP A 198 -7.64 -16.99 -12.39
N GLN A 199 -6.33 -16.87 -12.15
CA GLN A 199 -5.58 -17.69 -11.19
C GLN A 199 -5.55 -17.12 -9.76
N VAL A 200 -5.76 -15.81 -9.60
CA VAL A 200 -5.67 -15.11 -8.29
C VAL A 200 -6.84 -15.48 -7.38
N VAL A 201 -7.95 -15.96 -7.94
CA VAL A 201 -9.16 -16.35 -7.20
C VAL A 201 -8.94 -17.58 -6.28
N GLN A 202 -7.81 -18.29 -6.37
CA GLN A 202 -7.63 -19.61 -5.74
C GLN A 202 -6.85 -19.66 -4.40
N PHE A 203 -6.48 -18.53 -3.76
CA PHE A 203 -5.68 -18.58 -2.52
C PHE A 203 -6.49 -18.48 -1.21
N GLN A 204 -7.82 -18.33 -1.25
CA GLN A 204 -8.62 -18.10 -0.04
C GLN A 204 -8.57 -19.27 0.97
N HIS A 205 -8.54 -20.52 0.49
CA HIS A 205 -8.37 -21.67 1.38
C HIS A 205 -6.99 -21.63 2.06
N ASP A 206 -5.94 -21.39 1.28
CA ASP A 206 -4.57 -21.29 1.75
C ASP A 206 -4.38 -20.12 2.74
N LEU A 207 -5.15 -19.03 2.59
CA LEU A 207 -5.18 -17.94 3.56
C LEU A 207 -5.76 -18.36 4.91
N GLN A 208 -6.75 -19.25 4.95
CA GLN A 208 -7.26 -19.77 6.21
C GLN A 208 -6.22 -20.67 6.91
N ASP A 209 -5.55 -21.53 6.15
CA ASP A 209 -4.45 -22.35 6.67
C ASP A 209 -3.30 -21.46 7.19
N PHE A 210 -2.97 -20.40 6.46
CA PHE A 210 -1.96 -19.42 6.84
C PHE A 210 -2.30 -18.71 8.16
N LYS A 211 -3.54 -18.21 8.30
CA LYS A 211 -4.01 -17.62 9.56
C LYS A 211 -3.97 -18.62 10.71
N GLN A 212 -4.33 -19.88 10.45
CA GLN A 212 -4.31 -20.93 11.46
C GLN A 212 -2.89 -21.21 11.98
N ILE A 213 -1.87 -21.16 11.11
CA ILE A 213 -0.45 -21.21 11.52
C ILE A 213 -0.13 -20.06 12.48
N ILE A 214 -0.54 -18.82 12.16
CA ILE A 214 -0.29 -17.65 13.03
C ILE A 214 -0.92 -17.85 14.41
N LEU A 215 -2.18 -18.31 14.46
CA LEU A 215 -2.88 -18.58 15.73
C LEU A 215 -2.16 -19.63 16.58
N GLU A 216 -1.63 -20.69 15.95
CA GLU A 216 -0.85 -21.72 16.65
C GLU A 216 0.48 -21.16 17.17
N ARG A 217 1.18 -20.31 16.40
CA ARG A 217 2.39 -19.60 16.85
C ARG A 217 2.08 -18.75 18.09
N PHE A 218 0.99 -17.98 18.08
CA PHE A 218 0.59 -17.18 19.25
C PHE A 218 0.36 -18.02 20.50
N ARG A 219 -0.35 -19.14 20.39
CA ARG A 219 -0.60 -20.06 21.52
C ARG A 219 0.67 -20.67 22.10
N ASN A 220 1.66 -20.93 21.25
CA ASN A 220 2.95 -21.48 21.64
C ASN A 220 3.94 -20.41 22.14
N THR A 221 3.55 -19.13 22.11
CA THR A 221 4.43 -18.03 22.53
C THR A 221 4.41 -17.88 24.04
N SER A 222 5.49 -18.28 24.71
CA SER A 222 5.58 -18.29 26.19
C SER A 222 5.18 -16.96 26.87
N TRP A 223 5.54 -15.81 26.29
CA TRP A 223 5.19 -14.52 26.87
C TRP A 223 3.71 -14.13 26.70
N LEU A 224 2.99 -14.76 25.78
CA LEU A 224 1.53 -14.62 25.61
C LEU A 224 0.75 -15.68 26.41
N SER A 225 1.28 -16.90 26.51
CA SER A 225 0.55 -18.05 27.04
C SER A 225 0.76 -18.34 28.54
N GLU A 226 1.82 -17.83 29.17
CA GLU A 226 2.19 -18.22 30.54
C GLU A 226 2.14 -17.10 31.60
N LYS A 227 1.67 -15.89 31.26
CA LYS A 227 1.76 -14.74 32.17
C LYS A 227 0.45 -13.99 32.33
N ASP A 228 -0.04 -13.98 33.59
CA ASP A 228 -1.07 -13.11 34.18
C ASP A 228 -2.35 -12.82 33.35
N GLU A 229 -3.29 -12.07 33.93
CA GLU A 229 -4.55 -11.73 33.26
C GLU A 229 -4.32 -10.90 31.98
N PHE A 230 -3.20 -10.17 31.92
CA PHE A 230 -2.87 -9.29 30.81
C PHE A 230 -2.39 -10.07 29.59
N GLY A 231 -1.50 -11.06 29.75
CA GLY A 231 -1.02 -11.89 28.64
C GLY A 231 -2.15 -12.67 27.97
N LEU A 232 -3.06 -13.25 28.76
CA LEU A 232 -4.24 -13.96 28.25
C LEU A 232 -5.22 -13.03 27.53
N SER A 233 -5.44 -11.81 28.05
CA SER A 233 -6.26 -10.80 27.39
C SER A 233 -5.65 -10.38 26.04
N LEU A 234 -4.33 -10.21 25.98
CA LEU A 234 -3.63 -9.85 24.76
C LEU A 234 -3.65 -10.99 23.73
N LEU A 235 -3.43 -12.23 24.16
CA LEU A 235 -3.57 -13.41 23.30
C LEU A 235 -4.98 -13.48 22.69
N SER A 236 -6.03 -13.33 23.50
CA SER A 236 -7.41 -13.29 23.00
C SER A 236 -7.60 -12.20 21.96
N ARG A 237 -7.08 -10.99 22.22
CA ARG A 237 -7.17 -9.86 21.29
C ARG A 237 -6.44 -10.14 19.98
N PHE A 238 -5.23 -10.70 20.04
CA PHE A 238 -4.42 -11.02 18.85
C PHE A 238 -5.09 -12.12 18.03
N GLU A 239 -5.61 -13.16 18.68
CA GLU A 239 -6.37 -14.19 17.99
C GLU A 239 -7.62 -13.64 17.31
N ASP A 240 -8.40 -12.80 18.00
CA ASP A 240 -9.60 -12.20 17.43
C ASP A 240 -9.27 -11.28 16.26
N THR A 241 -8.15 -10.54 16.35
CA THR A 241 -7.67 -9.69 15.26
C THR A 241 -7.32 -10.52 14.03
N ILE A 242 -6.49 -11.56 14.16
CA ILE A 242 -6.06 -12.41 13.03
C ILE A 242 -7.21 -13.27 12.47
N LYS A 243 -8.15 -13.75 13.29
CA LYS A 243 -9.32 -14.47 12.79
C LYS A 243 -10.18 -13.58 11.88
N ASN A 244 -10.40 -12.33 12.30
CA ASN A 244 -11.36 -11.43 11.66
C ASN A 244 -10.75 -10.52 10.59
N ILE A 245 -9.42 -10.45 10.47
CA ILE A 245 -8.76 -9.60 9.48
C ILE A 245 -9.17 -9.99 8.05
N VAL A 246 -9.54 -9.02 7.22
CA VAL A 246 -9.97 -9.29 5.84
C VAL A 246 -8.85 -8.92 4.87
N VAL A 247 -8.53 -9.80 3.92
CA VAL A 247 -7.58 -9.48 2.84
C VAL A 247 -8.37 -9.12 1.59
N THR A 248 -8.24 -7.86 1.15
CA THR A 248 -8.93 -7.31 -0.02
C THR A 248 -7.94 -6.94 -1.12
N TYR A 249 -8.38 -7.07 -2.36
CA TYR A 249 -7.55 -6.83 -3.53
C TYR A 249 -8.41 -6.56 -4.77
N ASP A 250 -7.82 -5.99 -5.81
CA ASP A 250 -8.57 -5.64 -7.02
C ASP A 250 -9.17 -6.90 -7.65
N LEU A 251 -10.45 -6.84 -8.05
CA LEU A 251 -11.21 -7.99 -8.59
C LEU A 251 -11.41 -9.17 -7.62
N GLY A 252 -11.10 -9.00 -6.33
CA GLY A 252 -11.47 -9.94 -5.28
C GLY A 252 -12.97 -9.92 -4.97
N GLU A 253 -13.40 -10.70 -3.97
CA GLU A 253 -14.83 -10.86 -3.63
C GLU A 253 -15.55 -9.53 -3.38
N SER A 254 -14.89 -8.58 -2.70
CA SER A 254 -15.45 -7.26 -2.38
C SER A 254 -15.61 -6.32 -3.59
N ASP A 255 -14.94 -6.57 -4.72
CA ASP A 255 -15.08 -5.76 -5.94
C ASP A 255 -14.86 -6.56 -7.25
N SER A 256 -15.44 -7.75 -7.32
CA SER A 256 -15.17 -8.78 -8.35
C SER A 256 -15.40 -8.33 -9.81
N ASP A 257 -16.26 -7.33 -10.02
CA ASP A 257 -16.58 -6.75 -11.33
C ASP A 257 -16.24 -5.26 -11.43
N LEU A 258 -15.41 -4.74 -10.52
CA LEU A 258 -15.19 -3.30 -10.34
C LEU A 258 -16.51 -2.55 -10.09
N LYS A 259 -17.55 -3.24 -9.61
CA LYS A 259 -18.91 -2.69 -9.41
C LYS A 259 -18.86 -1.56 -8.41
N LEU A 260 -18.12 -1.74 -7.32
CA LEU A 260 -18.00 -0.76 -6.27
C LEU A 260 -17.19 0.44 -6.75
N LEU A 261 -16.05 0.22 -7.40
CA LEU A 261 -15.25 1.31 -7.98
C LEU A 261 -16.03 2.11 -9.04
N ARG A 262 -16.83 1.43 -9.89
CA ARG A 262 -17.73 2.10 -10.86
C ARG A 262 -18.82 2.91 -10.17
N SER A 263 -19.38 2.40 -9.08
CA SER A 263 -20.36 3.12 -8.26
C SER A 263 -19.77 4.42 -7.73
N TYR A 264 -18.58 4.39 -7.15
CA TYR A 264 -17.90 5.59 -6.65
C TYR A 264 -17.50 6.55 -7.76
N ASN A 265 -17.04 6.07 -8.92
CA ASN A 265 -16.79 6.93 -10.09
C ASN A 265 -18.07 7.65 -10.55
N SER A 266 -19.19 6.91 -10.64
CA SER A 266 -20.50 7.48 -10.98
C SER A 266 -20.97 8.50 -9.94
N GLY A 267 -20.80 8.18 -8.66
CA GLY A 267 -21.06 9.09 -7.54
C GLY A 267 -20.21 10.37 -7.63
N PHE A 268 -18.91 10.24 -7.92
CA PHE A 268 -18.01 11.38 -8.09
C PHE A 268 -18.53 12.30 -9.19
N ASN A 269 -18.83 11.74 -10.38
CA ASN A 269 -19.40 12.51 -11.49
C ASN A 269 -20.70 13.21 -11.09
N LYS A 270 -21.61 12.50 -10.41
CA LYS A 270 -22.88 13.06 -9.92
C LYS A 270 -22.66 14.23 -8.97
N TYR A 271 -21.79 14.08 -7.97
CA TYR A 271 -21.50 15.13 -7.00
C TYR A 271 -20.78 16.32 -7.63
N TYR A 272 -19.85 16.06 -8.55
CA TYR A 272 -19.17 17.07 -9.32
C TYR A 272 -20.16 17.93 -10.10
N TYR A 273 -21.01 17.33 -10.93
CA TYR A 273 -21.97 18.09 -11.73
C TYR A 273 -23.06 18.75 -10.89
N ASN A 274 -23.42 18.20 -9.73
CA ASN A 274 -24.30 18.89 -8.80
C ASN A 274 -23.64 20.15 -8.23
N ALA A 275 -22.36 20.08 -7.86
CA ALA A 275 -21.60 21.23 -7.39
C ALA A 275 -21.41 22.27 -8.50
N ARG A 276 -21.16 21.85 -9.76
CA ARG A 276 -21.02 22.73 -10.93
C ARG A 276 -22.25 23.58 -11.25
N GLN A 277 -23.41 23.29 -10.65
CA GLN A 277 -24.58 24.18 -10.73
C GLN A 277 -24.41 25.50 -9.94
N ARG A 278 -23.37 25.59 -9.10
CA ARG A 278 -22.96 26.82 -8.40
C ARG A 278 -21.98 27.58 -9.27
N SER A 279 -22.07 28.90 -9.22
CA SER A 279 -21.07 29.76 -9.85
C SER A 279 -20.65 30.89 -8.94
N THR A 280 -19.33 31.08 -8.89
CA THR A 280 -18.65 32.20 -8.25
C THR A 280 -18.40 33.35 -9.22
N GLY A 281 -18.70 33.17 -10.51
CA GLY A 281 -18.29 34.07 -11.58
C GLY A 281 -16.85 33.81 -12.06
N ASN A 282 -16.12 32.90 -11.41
CA ASN A 282 -14.79 32.46 -11.81
C ASN A 282 -14.79 30.96 -12.10
N GLU A 283 -14.63 30.61 -13.38
CA GLU A 283 -14.73 29.22 -13.84
C GLU A 283 -13.70 28.29 -13.18
N ALA A 284 -12.46 28.74 -13.00
CA ALA A 284 -11.41 27.92 -12.38
C ALA A 284 -11.74 27.62 -10.91
N LEU A 285 -12.25 28.62 -10.18
CA LEU A 285 -12.70 28.42 -8.82
C LEU A 285 -13.91 27.47 -8.74
N ASP A 286 -14.86 27.60 -9.66
CA ASP A 286 -16.05 26.75 -9.70
C ASP A 286 -15.67 25.27 -9.95
N ILE A 287 -14.68 25.03 -10.81
CA ILE A 287 -14.14 23.69 -11.06
C ILE A 287 -13.45 23.14 -9.82
N ALA A 288 -12.54 23.90 -9.20
CA ALA A 288 -11.80 23.46 -8.02
C ALA A 288 -12.73 23.12 -6.85
N LEU A 289 -13.72 23.97 -6.56
CA LEU A 289 -14.71 23.73 -5.52
C LEU A 289 -15.58 22.49 -5.83
N SER A 290 -15.87 22.24 -7.10
CA SER A 290 -16.66 21.08 -7.51
C SER A 290 -15.88 19.76 -7.38
N LEU A 291 -14.59 19.75 -7.72
CA LEU A 291 -13.71 18.61 -7.51
C LEU A 291 -13.59 18.29 -6.02
N ASN A 292 -13.32 19.30 -5.19
CA ASN A 292 -13.21 19.13 -3.74
C ASN A 292 -14.51 18.63 -3.11
N PHE A 293 -15.65 19.20 -3.50
CA PHE A 293 -16.95 18.73 -3.02
C PHE A 293 -17.22 17.27 -3.39
N ALA A 294 -16.95 16.88 -4.63
CA ALA A 294 -17.13 15.51 -5.10
C ALA A 294 -16.22 14.52 -4.37
N PHE A 295 -14.94 14.86 -4.24
CA PHE A 295 -13.96 14.09 -3.48
C PHE A 295 -14.42 13.89 -2.04
N ASN A 296 -14.74 14.97 -1.32
CA ASN A 296 -15.16 14.88 0.07
C ASN A 296 -16.43 14.04 0.26
N LYS A 297 -17.38 14.09 -0.69
CA LYS A 297 -18.54 13.20 -0.65
C LYS A 297 -18.16 11.74 -0.81
N ILE A 298 -17.34 11.42 -1.81
CA ILE A 298 -16.91 10.04 -2.05
C ILE A 298 -16.02 9.51 -0.93
N PHE A 299 -15.08 10.30 -0.42
CA PHE A 299 -14.26 9.95 0.73
C PHE A 299 -15.13 9.61 1.94
N ASN A 300 -16.08 10.47 2.29
CA ASN A 300 -16.99 10.22 3.40
C ASN A 300 -17.87 8.97 3.17
N GLU A 301 -18.37 8.76 1.96
CA GLU A 301 -19.13 7.55 1.62
C GLU A 301 -18.28 6.29 1.75
N MET A 302 -17.04 6.30 1.26
CA MET A 302 -16.12 5.17 1.39
C MET A 302 -15.84 4.86 2.86
N VAL A 303 -15.44 5.86 3.65
CA VAL A 303 -15.14 5.66 5.08
C VAL A 303 -16.38 5.15 5.85
N THR A 304 -17.54 5.77 5.65
CA THR A 304 -18.77 5.38 6.38
C THR A 304 -19.33 4.02 5.96
N SER A 305 -18.93 3.49 4.80
CA SER A 305 -19.31 2.15 4.34
C SER A 305 -18.23 1.09 4.56
N GLY A 306 -17.17 1.39 5.34
CA GLY A 306 -16.08 0.46 5.60
C GLY A 306 -15.26 0.13 4.34
N GLN A 307 -15.08 1.11 3.46
CA GLN A 307 -14.33 0.97 2.21
C GLN A 307 -13.04 1.79 2.22
N THR A 308 -12.44 1.97 3.40
CA THR A 308 -11.18 2.72 3.57
C THR A 308 -10.05 2.03 2.81
N THR A 309 -10.02 0.70 2.79
CA THR A 309 -9.04 -0.07 2.02
C THR A 309 -9.17 0.19 0.51
N LEU A 310 -10.39 0.25 -0.03
CA LEU A 310 -10.60 0.62 -1.44
C LEU A 310 -10.16 2.08 -1.70
N PHE A 311 -10.45 2.99 -0.78
CA PHE A 311 -9.98 4.38 -0.88
C PHE A 311 -8.45 4.46 -1.02
N TYR A 312 -7.70 3.80 -0.13
CA TYR A 312 -6.24 3.80 -0.20
C TYR A 312 -5.70 3.09 -1.43
N ARG A 313 -6.35 2.01 -1.89
CA ARG A 313 -5.97 1.40 -3.18
C ARG A 313 -6.10 2.42 -4.32
N VAL A 314 -7.15 3.22 -4.33
CA VAL A 314 -7.28 4.32 -5.30
C VAL A 314 -6.19 5.37 -5.10
N GLU A 315 -5.99 5.91 -3.90
CA GLU A 315 -4.98 6.96 -3.66
C GLU A 315 -3.56 6.55 -4.01
N TRP A 316 -3.21 5.29 -3.76
CA TRP A 316 -1.87 4.78 -4.03
C TRP A 316 -1.71 4.24 -5.44
N HIS A 317 -2.69 4.50 -6.33
CA HIS A 317 -2.62 4.13 -7.74
C HIS A 317 -2.23 2.65 -7.90
N LEU A 318 -1.59 2.28 -9.00
CA LEU A 318 -1.10 0.92 -9.21
C LEU A 318 0.39 0.80 -8.80
N MET A 319 0.74 1.37 -7.64
CA MET A 319 2.08 1.22 -7.06
C MET A 319 2.33 -0.24 -6.63
N TYR A 320 3.60 -0.64 -6.60
CA TYR A 320 4.01 -1.91 -6.02
C TYR A 320 3.96 -1.79 -4.49
N ASN A 321 2.76 -1.91 -3.92
CA ASN A 321 2.54 -1.80 -2.47
C ASN A 321 1.44 -2.75 -1.94
N ALA A 322 1.54 -3.09 -0.65
CA ALA A 322 0.50 -3.69 0.16
C ALA A 322 0.39 -2.90 1.47
N PHE A 323 -0.70 -3.06 2.23
CA PHE A 323 -0.88 -2.33 3.48
C PHE A 323 -1.92 -2.93 4.40
N TYR A 324 -1.74 -2.73 5.70
CA TYR A 324 -2.73 -2.95 6.74
C TYR A 324 -3.41 -1.64 7.17
N ILE A 325 -4.74 -1.66 7.30
CA ILE A 325 -5.57 -0.57 7.82
C ILE A 325 -6.08 -0.95 9.22
N PRO A 326 -5.48 -0.42 10.30
CA PRO A 326 -5.85 -0.78 11.67
C PRO A 326 -7.31 -0.47 12.04
N GLY A 327 -7.87 0.61 11.46
CA GLY A 327 -9.25 1.05 11.76
C GLY A 327 -10.32 0.06 11.30
N ASP A 328 -10.07 -0.62 10.18
CA ASP A 328 -11.03 -1.56 9.58
C ASP A 328 -10.61 -3.03 9.83
N ASN A 329 -9.41 -3.26 10.39
CA ASN A 329 -8.78 -4.57 10.48
C ASN A 329 -8.75 -5.27 9.11
N GLU A 330 -8.24 -4.56 8.10
CA GLU A 330 -8.18 -5.03 6.72
C GLU A 330 -6.78 -4.89 6.13
N VAL A 331 -6.41 -5.82 5.28
CA VAL A 331 -5.23 -5.76 4.43
C VAL A 331 -5.66 -5.42 3.00
N GLY A 332 -5.03 -4.43 2.39
CA GLY A 332 -5.15 -4.10 0.98
C GLY A 332 -3.94 -4.57 0.19
N ILE A 333 -4.15 -5.41 -0.82
CA ILE A 333 -3.10 -5.80 -1.77
C ILE A 333 -3.36 -5.07 -3.10
N LEU A 334 -2.37 -4.33 -3.60
CA LEU A 334 -2.45 -3.72 -4.92
C LEU A 334 -2.17 -4.74 -6.03
N ALA A 335 -2.78 -4.51 -7.19
CA ALA A 335 -2.63 -5.37 -8.37
C ALA A 335 -1.17 -5.78 -8.69
N PRO A 336 -0.12 -4.93 -8.55
CA PRO A 336 1.25 -5.33 -8.84
C PRO A 336 1.84 -6.43 -7.93
N PHE A 337 1.28 -6.65 -6.74
CA PHE A 337 1.67 -7.78 -5.88
C PHE A 337 0.95 -9.08 -6.25
N LEU A 338 -0.18 -8.99 -6.96
CA LEU A 338 -0.94 -10.14 -7.43
C LEU A 338 -0.53 -10.58 -8.82
N PHE A 339 -0.15 -9.62 -9.66
CA PHE A 339 0.19 -9.84 -11.05
C PHE A 339 1.34 -8.91 -11.49
N PRO A 340 2.20 -9.30 -12.48
CA PRO A 340 2.36 -10.63 -13.04
C PRO A 340 2.55 -11.61 -11.92
N ALA A 341 1.90 -12.75 -12.06
CA ALA A 341 1.85 -13.70 -10.98
C ALA A 341 3.31 -14.00 -10.60
N LEU A 342 3.74 -13.50 -9.45
CA LEU A 342 4.82 -14.11 -8.68
C LEU A 342 4.31 -15.46 -8.13
N THR A 343 3.42 -16.12 -8.88
CA THR A 343 3.03 -17.47 -8.61
C THR A 343 4.26 -18.27 -8.93
N ASP A 344 4.70 -18.90 -7.89
CA ASP A 344 5.68 -19.94 -7.96
C ASP A 344 5.10 -21.14 -8.72
N ASN A 345 3.84 -21.11 -9.21
CA ASN A 345 3.03 -22.22 -9.77
C ASN A 345 3.77 -23.21 -10.68
N SER A 346 4.84 -22.79 -11.37
CA SER A 346 5.70 -23.66 -12.16
C SER A 346 6.75 -24.44 -11.34
N THR A 347 7.19 -23.90 -10.21
CA THR A 347 8.16 -24.46 -9.23
C THR A 347 7.51 -24.93 -7.90
N LEU A 348 6.64 -24.12 -7.29
CA LEU A 348 5.82 -24.40 -6.10
C LEU A 348 4.33 -24.35 -6.48
N ASN A 349 3.46 -25.12 -5.84
CA ASN A 349 2.04 -25.23 -6.21
C ASN A 349 1.14 -24.08 -5.72
N LYS A 350 1.71 -23.05 -5.08
CA LYS A 350 1.01 -21.94 -4.43
C LYS A 350 1.85 -20.66 -4.51
N PRO A 351 1.25 -19.45 -4.40
CA PRO A 351 1.97 -18.18 -4.45
C PRO A 351 2.62 -17.83 -3.10
N TYR A 352 3.72 -18.48 -2.75
CA TYR A 352 4.35 -18.28 -1.43
C TYR A 352 4.95 -16.89 -1.26
N SER A 353 5.49 -16.30 -2.33
CA SER A 353 5.92 -14.89 -2.33
C SER A 353 4.80 -13.94 -1.86
N LEU A 354 3.56 -14.12 -2.36
CA LEU A 354 2.39 -13.36 -1.95
C LEU A 354 2.03 -13.63 -0.48
N PHE A 355 2.14 -14.87 -0.01
CA PHE A 355 1.91 -15.19 1.40
C PHE A 355 2.93 -14.54 2.34
N SER A 356 4.17 -14.31 1.90
CA SER A 356 5.15 -13.56 2.69
C SER A 356 4.71 -12.10 2.87
N ILE A 357 4.14 -11.50 1.82
CA ILE A 357 3.61 -10.13 1.84
C ILE A 357 2.33 -10.06 2.67
N ILE A 358 1.38 -10.96 2.45
CA ILE A 358 0.18 -11.06 3.30
C ILE A 358 0.60 -11.25 4.76
N GLY A 359 1.57 -12.12 5.04
CA GLY A 359 2.14 -12.31 6.38
C GLY A 359 2.62 -11.01 7.00
N HIS A 360 3.47 -10.28 6.29
CA HIS A 360 3.93 -8.96 6.71
C HIS A 360 2.76 -8.04 7.10
N GLU A 361 1.77 -7.89 6.23
CA GLU A 361 0.60 -7.04 6.52
C GLU A 361 -0.24 -7.53 7.70
N LEU A 362 -0.41 -8.84 7.85
CA LEU A 362 -1.12 -9.41 9.01
C LEU A 362 -0.37 -9.12 10.32
N PHE A 363 0.96 -9.17 10.33
CA PHE A 363 1.75 -8.96 11.54
C PHE A 363 1.83 -7.49 11.97
N HIS A 364 1.58 -6.51 11.10
CA HIS A 364 1.36 -5.12 11.53
C HIS A 364 0.21 -4.97 12.54
N SER A 365 -0.76 -5.90 12.55
CA SER A 365 -1.86 -5.86 13.51
C SER A 365 -1.43 -6.19 14.96
N VAL A 366 -0.26 -6.80 15.16
CA VAL A 366 0.20 -7.29 16.46
C VAL A 366 1.63 -6.86 16.83
N VAL A 367 2.49 -6.55 15.86
CA VAL A 367 3.84 -6.04 16.11
C VAL A 367 3.79 -4.53 16.20
N SER A 368 3.89 -3.99 17.41
CA SER A 368 4.02 -2.54 17.62
C SER A 368 4.90 -2.21 18.82
N LYS A 369 5.54 -1.04 18.77
CA LYS A 369 6.30 -0.47 19.89
C LYS A 369 5.39 -0.19 21.09
N GLU A 370 4.10 0.08 20.84
CA GLU A 370 3.12 0.26 21.90
C GLU A 370 2.95 -1.03 22.72
N TRP A 371 2.79 -2.18 22.06
CA TRP A 371 2.68 -3.48 22.74
C TRP A 371 3.98 -3.87 23.43
N ALA A 372 5.12 -3.59 22.79
CA ALA A 372 6.43 -3.89 23.34
C ALA A 372 6.65 -3.18 24.68
N ASN A 373 6.33 -1.89 24.75
CA ASN A 373 6.51 -1.10 25.97
C ASN A 373 5.60 -1.51 27.13
N LYS A 374 4.53 -2.27 26.86
CA LYS A 374 3.53 -2.69 27.85
C LYS A 374 3.70 -4.13 28.33
N THR A 375 4.59 -4.91 27.72
CA THR A 375 4.65 -6.36 27.93
C THR A 375 6.07 -6.91 27.98
N SER A 376 6.18 -8.21 28.26
CA SER A 376 7.46 -8.93 28.09
C SER A 376 7.95 -8.95 26.63
N PHE A 377 7.10 -8.57 25.65
CA PHE A 377 7.48 -8.38 24.24
C PHE A 377 8.60 -7.34 24.07
N LYS A 378 8.85 -6.48 25.06
CA LYS A 378 10.02 -5.58 25.07
C LYS A 378 11.34 -6.32 24.84
N ASN A 379 11.51 -7.49 25.43
CA ASN A 379 12.74 -8.28 25.27
C ASN A 379 12.90 -8.78 23.84
N GLU A 380 11.80 -9.23 23.22
CA GLU A 380 11.81 -9.68 21.82
C GLU A 380 12.05 -8.52 20.86
N MET A 381 11.48 -7.35 21.14
CA MET A 381 11.77 -6.11 20.43
C MET A 381 13.25 -5.73 20.55
N GLU A 382 13.83 -5.78 21.76
CA GLU A 382 15.26 -5.48 21.98
C GLU A 382 16.17 -6.49 21.26
N CYS A 383 15.79 -7.78 21.22
CA CYS A 383 16.49 -8.78 20.43
C CYS A 383 16.52 -8.37 18.96
N MET A 384 15.35 -8.05 18.39
CA MET A 384 15.22 -7.63 16.99
C MET A 384 16.02 -6.37 16.68
N HIS A 385 15.97 -5.35 17.55
CA HIS A 385 16.78 -4.14 17.39
C HIS A 385 18.27 -4.47 17.29
N ASN A 386 18.77 -5.31 18.21
CA ASN A 386 20.18 -5.69 18.25
C ASN A 386 20.56 -6.50 17.01
N HIS A 387 19.69 -7.43 16.59
CA HIS A 387 19.90 -8.24 15.40
C HIS A 387 19.98 -7.38 14.14
N TYR A 388 19.06 -6.46 13.94
CA TYR A 388 19.04 -5.60 12.75
C TYR A 388 20.17 -4.56 12.75
N ASN A 389 20.57 -4.04 13.92
CA ASN A 389 21.79 -3.25 14.06
C ASN A 389 23.05 -4.07 13.67
N LYS A 390 23.14 -5.34 14.09
CA LYS A 390 24.24 -6.24 13.71
C LYS A 390 24.22 -6.54 12.22
N THR A 391 23.05 -6.84 11.65
CA THR A 391 22.85 -7.06 10.22
C THR A 391 23.31 -5.83 9.42
N CYS A 392 22.93 -4.65 9.87
CA CYS A 392 23.35 -3.38 9.30
C CYS A 392 24.88 -3.18 9.33
N ASN A 393 25.53 -3.52 10.45
CA ASN A 393 26.99 -3.45 10.55
C ASN A 393 27.73 -4.46 9.64
N VAL A 394 27.10 -5.61 9.34
CA VAL A 394 27.72 -6.70 8.57
C VAL A 394 27.49 -6.56 7.06
N PHE A 395 26.31 -6.09 6.67
CA PHE A 395 25.84 -6.08 5.28
C PHE A 395 25.49 -4.67 4.76
N GLY A 396 25.49 -3.65 5.61
CA GLY A 396 25.12 -2.30 5.21
C GLY A 396 26.12 -1.68 4.23
N GLU A 397 25.59 -0.95 3.26
CA GLU A 397 26.37 -0.25 2.25
C GLU A 397 26.11 1.26 2.34
N GLY A 398 26.89 1.93 3.21
CA GLY A 398 26.68 3.32 3.56
C GLY A 398 25.84 3.49 4.83
N VAL A 399 25.01 4.53 4.88
CA VAL A 399 24.07 4.73 6.00
C VAL A 399 22.93 3.75 5.86
N CYS A 400 22.70 2.93 6.90
CA CYS A 400 21.83 1.77 6.79
C CYS A 400 20.61 1.79 7.73
N ASN A 401 20.45 2.84 8.57
CA ASN A 401 19.28 3.16 9.43
C ASN A 401 18.31 1.98 9.65
N SER A 402 18.62 1.13 10.63
CA SER A 402 17.86 -0.08 10.95
C SER A 402 17.74 -0.29 12.47
N GLY A 403 17.10 -1.36 12.92
CA GLY A 403 16.90 -1.68 14.33
C GLY A 403 15.72 -0.92 14.94
N ASN A 404 15.98 -0.01 15.89
CA ASN A 404 14.91 0.63 16.67
C ASN A 404 13.95 1.49 15.83
N LEU A 405 14.42 2.05 14.71
CA LEU A 405 13.57 2.83 13.82
C LEU A 405 12.64 1.93 13.01
N THR A 406 13.14 0.77 12.57
CA THR A 406 12.52 -0.12 11.57
C THR A 406 11.81 -1.34 12.17
N PHE A 407 11.79 -1.50 13.50
CA PHE A 407 11.18 -2.64 14.19
C PHE A 407 9.76 -3.02 13.75
N GLU A 408 8.90 -2.03 13.51
CA GLU A 408 7.51 -2.25 13.12
C GLU A 408 7.36 -2.76 11.68
N GLU A 409 8.47 -2.83 10.93
CA GLU A 409 8.60 -3.43 9.59
C GLU A 409 9.44 -4.72 9.64
N ASP A 410 10.57 -4.70 10.36
CA ASP A 410 11.51 -5.81 10.51
C ASP A 410 10.88 -7.03 11.21
N GLY A 411 9.98 -6.79 12.18
CA GLY A 411 9.22 -7.82 12.89
C GLY A 411 8.22 -8.52 11.97
N PRO A 412 7.33 -7.78 11.30
CA PRO A 412 6.42 -8.33 10.30
C PRO A 412 7.12 -9.07 9.15
N ASP A 413 8.28 -8.59 8.69
CA ASP A 413 9.10 -9.31 7.71
C ASP A 413 9.50 -10.71 8.18
N LEU A 414 10.07 -10.79 9.38
CA LEU A 414 10.54 -12.04 9.95
C LEU A 414 9.39 -13.01 10.19
N GLU A 415 8.34 -12.55 10.86
CA GLU A 415 7.22 -13.39 11.26
C GLU A 415 6.32 -13.78 10.09
N GLY A 416 6.14 -12.86 9.13
CA GLY A 416 5.47 -13.13 7.85
C GLY A 416 6.17 -14.25 7.10
N PHE A 417 7.49 -14.12 6.89
CA PHE A 417 8.26 -15.11 6.16
C PHE A 417 8.37 -16.47 6.88
N ARG A 418 8.57 -16.48 8.21
CA ARG A 418 8.55 -17.73 9.01
C ARG A 418 7.22 -18.46 8.91
N THR A 419 6.10 -17.73 8.92
CA THR A 419 4.76 -18.30 8.76
C THR A 419 4.59 -18.88 7.36
N THR A 420 5.08 -18.19 6.32
CA THR A 420 5.06 -18.68 4.93
C THR A 420 5.90 -19.94 4.76
N TYR A 421 7.08 -19.98 5.38
CA TYR A 421 7.92 -21.17 5.40
C TYR A 421 7.21 -22.34 6.08
N GLN A 422 6.53 -22.11 7.21
CA GLN A 422 5.72 -23.16 7.86
C GLN A 422 4.55 -23.64 6.98
N LEU A 423 3.94 -22.75 6.18
CA LEU A 423 2.92 -23.14 5.20
C LEU A 423 3.52 -24.05 4.11
N LEU A 424 4.74 -23.75 3.63
CA LEU A 424 5.47 -24.61 2.68
C LEU A 424 5.67 -26.01 3.28
N MET A 425 6.17 -26.08 4.52
CA MET A 425 6.42 -27.35 5.22
C MET A 425 5.15 -28.17 5.44
N ARG A 426 3.98 -27.54 5.61
CA ARG A 426 2.68 -28.25 5.71
C ARG A 426 2.19 -28.79 4.39
N ASN A 427 2.53 -28.12 3.29
CA ASN A 427 2.02 -28.46 1.96
C ASN A 427 2.88 -29.50 1.22
N TYR A 428 4.09 -29.76 1.70
CA TYR A 428 5.04 -30.68 1.07
C TYR A 428 5.63 -31.68 2.05
N GLU A 429 5.73 -32.94 1.62
CA GLU A 429 6.49 -33.96 2.33
C GLU A 429 8.01 -33.66 2.28
N THR A 430 8.77 -34.22 3.22
CA THR A 430 10.22 -33.99 3.32
C THR A 430 10.98 -34.36 2.04
N GLU A 431 10.57 -35.43 1.38
CA GLU A 431 11.13 -35.92 0.12
C GLU A 431 10.82 -34.95 -1.02
N ALA A 432 9.62 -34.39 -1.05
CA ALA A 432 9.18 -33.43 -2.05
C ALA A 432 9.91 -32.09 -1.91
N LEU A 433 10.32 -31.69 -0.69
CA LEU A 433 11.13 -30.50 -0.44
C LEU A 433 12.57 -30.63 -0.98
N LYS A 434 13.09 -31.86 -1.10
CA LYS A 434 14.43 -32.14 -1.62
C LYS A 434 14.49 -32.27 -3.14
N GLU A 435 13.34 -32.26 -3.82
CA GLU A 435 13.26 -32.36 -5.27
C GLU A 435 14.00 -31.19 -5.93
N ILE A 436 14.84 -31.49 -6.92
CA ILE A 436 15.54 -30.48 -7.72
C ILE A 436 14.55 -29.82 -8.68
N VAL A 437 14.22 -28.57 -8.42
CA VAL A 437 13.28 -27.77 -9.23
C VAL A 437 14.00 -26.92 -10.27
N PHE A 438 15.30 -26.70 -10.09
CA PHE A 438 16.15 -25.98 -11.04
C PHE A 438 17.54 -26.61 -11.12
N ASN A 439 18.07 -26.75 -12.33
CA ASN A 439 19.34 -27.41 -12.59
C ASN A 439 20.08 -26.77 -13.77
N LEU A 440 21.29 -26.28 -13.51
CA LEU A 440 22.33 -25.90 -14.45
C LEU A 440 23.64 -26.62 -14.08
N SER A 441 24.59 -26.71 -15.02
CA SER A 441 25.79 -27.54 -14.89
C SER A 441 26.58 -27.38 -13.59
N ASN A 442 26.58 -26.18 -12.97
CA ASN A 442 27.29 -25.87 -11.72
C ASN A 442 26.36 -25.30 -10.63
N PHE A 443 25.04 -25.36 -10.81
CA PHE A 443 24.10 -24.71 -9.90
C PHE A 443 22.75 -25.44 -9.91
N THR A 444 22.37 -25.97 -8.76
CA THR A 444 21.09 -26.66 -8.56
C THR A 444 20.35 -26.06 -7.38
N VAL A 445 19.04 -25.95 -7.51
CA VAL A 445 18.16 -25.47 -6.43
C VAL A 445 17.08 -26.53 -6.20
N ASN A 446 16.94 -26.96 -4.94
CA ASN A 446 15.83 -27.81 -4.54
C ASN A 446 14.59 -26.99 -4.15
N ARG A 447 13.46 -27.66 -3.95
CA ARG A 447 12.19 -27.01 -3.65
C ARG A 447 12.25 -26.16 -2.37
N GLU A 448 12.84 -26.66 -1.28
CA GLU A 448 13.03 -25.88 -0.04
C GLU A 448 13.86 -24.60 -0.29
N GLN A 449 14.97 -24.72 -1.02
CA GLN A 449 15.84 -23.58 -1.36
C GLN A 449 15.13 -22.55 -2.22
N SER A 450 14.23 -22.97 -3.11
CA SER A 450 13.48 -22.03 -3.95
C SER A 450 12.67 -21.02 -3.14
N MET A 451 12.15 -21.41 -1.97
CA MET A 451 11.45 -20.49 -1.05
C MET A 451 12.32 -19.31 -0.62
N PHE A 452 13.60 -19.55 -0.32
CA PHE A 452 14.52 -18.51 0.10
C PHE A 452 14.92 -17.60 -1.08
N TYR A 453 15.09 -18.16 -2.28
CA TYR A 453 15.33 -17.35 -3.48
C TYR A 453 14.14 -16.45 -3.82
N LEU A 454 12.91 -16.97 -3.67
CA LEU A 454 11.69 -16.18 -3.89
C LEU A 454 11.59 -14.97 -2.97
N TYR A 455 11.99 -15.14 -1.71
CA TYR A 455 12.10 -14.03 -0.78
C TYR A 455 13.22 -13.07 -1.19
N GLY A 456 14.43 -13.57 -1.43
CA GLY A 456 15.57 -12.71 -1.80
C GLY A 456 15.29 -11.88 -3.06
N MET A 457 14.71 -12.50 -4.09
CA MET A 457 14.49 -11.86 -5.39
C MET A 457 13.41 -10.77 -5.38
N SER A 458 12.44 -10.83 -4.45
CA SER A 458 11.41 -9.79 -4.36
C SER A 458 11.96 -8.45 -3.85
N TYR A 459 13.13 -8.47 -3.19
CA TYR A 459 13.81 -7.28 -2.67
C TYR A 459 15.00 -6.82 -3.53
N CYS A 460 15.27 -7.46 -4.68
CA CYS A 460 16.35 -6.99 -5.56
C CYS A 460 16.01 -5.61 -6.13
N SER A 461 16.68 -4.59 -5.60
CA SER A 461 16.55 -3.19 -6.02
C SER A 461 17.89 -2.46 -5.88
N GLU A 462 18.01 -1.33 -6.57
CA GLU A 462 19.19 -0.48 -6.49
C GLU A 462 19.45 -0.04 -5.06
N ILE A 463 20.67 -0.27 -4.57
CA ILE A 463 21.10 0.21 -3.26
C ILE A 463 21.51 1.67 -3.40
N ILE A 464 20.60 2.57 -3.03
CA ILE A 464 20.87 4.01 -3.01
C ILE A 464 21.47 4.35 -1.64
N ALA A 465 22.80 4.51 -1.59
CA ALA A 465 23.46 5.01 -0.39
C ALA A 465 23.11 6.49 -0.19
N SER A 466 22.07 6.78 0.59
CA SER A 466 21.68 8.14 0.98
C SER A 466 22.07 8.42 2.43
N GLU A 467 22.45 9.67 2.76
CA GLU A 467 22.78 10.06 4.13
C GLU A 467 21.53 10.21 5.03
N GLU A 468 20.35 10.37 4.43
CA GLU A 468 19.06 10.52 5.12
C GLU A 468 18.08 9.44 4.68
N HIS A 469 18.10 8.30 5.38
CA HIS A 469 17.06 7.28 5.22
C HIS A 469 15.87 7.62 6.12
N THR A 470 14.83 8.22 5.54
CA THR A 470 13.56 8.60 6.20
C THR A 470 12.47 7.53 6.09
N ASP A 471 12.72 6.48 5.31
CA ASP A 471 11.83 5.34 5.18
C ASP A 471 11.82 4.53 6.49
N VAL A 472 10.64 4.08 6.88
CA VAL A 472 10.42 3.26 8.09
C VAL A 472 10.89 1.82 7.90
N HIS A 473 11.15 1.39 6.67
CA HIS A 473 11.65 0.04 6.37
C HIS A 473 13.17 -0.01 6.38
N SER A 474 13.74 -1.14 6.78
CA SER A 474 15.14 -1.45 6.48
C SER A 474 15.36 -1.51 4.96
N HIS A 475 16.57 -1.21 4.48
CA HIS A 475 16.91 -1.40 3.06
C HIS A 475 16.72 -2.86 2.63
N GLY A 476 16.38 -3.11 1.35
CA GLY A 476 16.04 -4.46 0.85
C GLY A 476 17.10 -5.54 1.17
N HIS A 477 18.39 -5.23 1.05
CA HIS A 477 19.48 -6.16 1.40
C HIS A 477 19.55 -6.48 2.90
N ILE A 478 19.19 -5.52 3.75
CA ILE A 478 19.09 -5.71 5.21
C ILE A 478 17.85 -6.51 5.57
N ARG A 479 16.71 -6.27 4.93
CA ARG A 479 15.49 -7.08 5.12
C ARG A 479 15.76 -8.55 4.78
N VAL A 480 16.35 -8.82 3.62
CA VAL A 480 16.69 -10.18 3.17
C VAL A 480 17.66 -10.87 4.13
N ASN A 481 18.83 -10.29 4.36
CA ASN A 481 19.84 -10.93 5.18
C ASN A 481 19.43 -10.98 6.67
N GLY A 482 18.69 -9.98 7.15
CA GLY A 482 18.15 -9.90 8.50
C GLY A 482 17.16 -11.03 8.79
N VAL A 483 16.20 -11.27 7.90
CA VAL A 483 15.25 -12.37 8.07
C VAL A 483 15.91 -13.73 7.94
N LEU A 484 16.74 -13.94 6.91
CA LEU A 484 17.27 -15.28 6.62
C LEU A 484 18.35 -15.72 7.62
N SER A 485 19.13 -14.79 8.18
CA SER A 485 20.09 -15.11 9.25
C SER A 485 19.41 -15.39 10.60
N GLN A 486 18.10 -15.18 10.73
CA GLN A 486 17.28 -15.55 11.90
C GLN A 486 16.62 -16.94 11.74
N MET A 487 16.93 -17.68 10.67
CA MET A 487 16.31 -18.96 10.35
C MET A 487 17.34 -20.10 10.35
N PRO A 488 17.35 -20.97 11.38
CA PRO A 488 18.12 -22.22 11.35
C PRO A 488 17.82 -23.10 10.12
N GLU A 489 16.60 -23.02 9.61
CA GLU A 489 16.16 -23.73 8.41
C GLU A 489 16.92 -23.25 7.17
N PHE A 490 17.12 -21.94 7.02
CA PHE A 490 17.98 -21.37 5.97
C PHE A 490 19.41 -21.89 6.10
N SER A 491 19.98 -21.82 7.31
CA SER A 491 21.34 -22.30 7.58
C SER A 491 21.51 -23.77 7.21
N LYS A 492 20.48 -24.60 7.48
CA LYS A 492 20.46 -26.02 7.11
C LYS A 492 20.32 -26.22 5.60
N ALA A 493 19.39 -25.51 4.95
CA ALA A 493 19.09 -25.63 3.52
C ALA A 493 20.29 -25.28 2.63
N PHE A 494 21.12 -24.31 3.04
CA PHE A 494 22.36 -23.92 2.35
C PHE A 494 23.63 -24.51 2.98
N SER A 495 23.49 -25.36 4.00
CA SER A 495 24.59 -26.00 4.71
C SER A 495 25.61 -25.03 5.33
N CYS A 496 25.16 -23.83 5.71
CA CYS A 496 25.97 -22.83 6.37
C CYS A 496 26.53 -23.35 7.70
N LYS A 497 27.73 -22.89 8.05
CA LYS A 497 28.48 -23.30 9.24
C LYS A 497 28.61 -22.12 10.19
N SER A 498 28.72 -22.44 11.49
CA SER A 498 29.03 -21.43 12.51
C SER A 498 30.28 -20.63 12.13
N GLY A 499 30.23 -19.32 12.36
CA GLY A 499 31.21 -18.34 11.91
C GLY A 499 30.96 -17.74 10.52
N GLN A 500 30.09 -18.34 9.69
CA GLN A 500 29.62 -17.68 8.46
C GLN A 500 28.56 -16.62 8.78
N LYS A 501 28.52 -15.55 7.99
CA LYS A 501 27.70 -14.37 8.28
C LYS A 501 26.19 -14.64 8.28
N MET A 502 25.73 -15.56 7.42
CA MET A 502 24.31 -15.93 7.32
C MET A 502 23.93 -17.13 8.19
N TYR A 503 24.82 -17.61 9.06
CA TYR A 503 24.50 -18.70 9.97
C TYR A 503 23.68 -18.21 11.16
N ALA A 504 22.54 -18.86 11.42
CA ALA A 504 21.66 -18.56 12.54
C ALA A 504 22.24 -19.14 13.84
N GLU A 505 22.96 -18.31 14.58
CA GLU A 505 23.50 -18.68 15.89
C GLU A 505 22.36 -18.84 16.91
N LYS A 506 22.23 -20.04 17.50
CA LYS A 506 21.09 -20.39 18.37
C LYS A 506 20.83 -19.39 19.51
N GLY A 507 21.86 -18.74 20.04
CA GLY A 507 21.74 -17.74 21.11
C GLY A 507 21.29 -16.35 20.65
N ASP A 508 21.34 -16.08 19.34
CA ASP A 508 21.04 -14.78 18.72
C ASP A 508 19.69 -14.80 17.98
N ILE A 509 18.95 -15.91 18.03
CA ILE A 509 17.62 -16.04 17.40
C ILE A 509 16.59 -15.29 18.25
N CYS A 510 15.84 -14.40 17.60
CA CYS A 510 14.73 -13.66 18.18
C CYS A 510 13.42 -14.38 17.89
N ASP A 511 12.62 -14.64 18.92
CA ASP A 511 11.35 -15.36 18.82
C ASP A 511 10.20 -14.45 19.26
N LEU A 512 9.72 -13.62 18.32
CA LEU A 512 8.57 -12.76 18.56
C LEU A 512 7.32 -13.61 18.84
N PHE A 513 7.08 -14.64 18.00
CA PHE A 513 5.99 -15.59 18.17
C PHE A 513 6.40 -17.03 17.85
N GLY A 514 5.94 -17.97 18.65
CA GLY A 514 6.04 -19.41 18.41
C GLY A 514 7.38 -20.06 18.77
N GLY A 515 8.29 -19.34 19.44
CA GLY A 515 9.51 -19.93 19.99
C GLY A 515 9.21 -21.01 21.04
N ASP A 516 10.07 -22.03 21.12
CA ASP A 516 9.93 -23.10 22.11
C ASP A 516 9.80 -22.49 23.52
N SER A 517 8.72 -22.81 24.23
CA SER A 517 8.64 -22.66 25.67
C SER A 517 9.84 -23.38 26.27
N LYS A 518 10.83 -22.61 26.75
CA LYS A 518 12.07 -23.14 27.32
C LYS A 518 11.83 -24.17 28.41
#